data_AF-A0A2S9E6B9-F1
#
_entry.id   AF-A0A2S9E6B9-F1
#
_cell.length_a   1.000
_cell.length_b   1.000
_cell.length_c   1.000
_cell.angle_alpha   90.00
_cell.angle_beta   90.00
_cell.angle_gamma   90.00
#
_symmetry.space_group_name_H-M   'P 1'
#
loop_
_entity.id
_entity.type
_entity.pdbx_description
1 polymer ?
#
loop_
_entity_poly.entity_id
_entity_poly.type
_entity_poly.pdbx_seq_one_letter_code
_entity_poly.pdbx_strand_id
1 'polypeptide(L)'
;MTEEELAVWADEKLQQWMDDTNEGWEDVAMDIHQPSDFLKWYPTDPHGHIVSVAAPAYGELVITLEPYKWESSPTDDLAYVGSNTMLRIGEREPNLERITVLTQDGKHSYVATRAQWPPMEG
;
A
#
# COMPACT_ATOMS: atom_id res chain seq x y z
N MET A 1 -13.00 -15.49 -7.08
CA MET A 1 -13.62 -14.47 -6.21
C MET A 1 -14.58 -13.65 -7.05
N THR A 2 -15.74 -13.32 -6.50
CA THR A 2 -16.65 -12.31 -7.04
C THR A 2 -16.08 -10.92 -6.83
N GLU A 3 -16.69 -9.89 -7.43
CA GLU A 3 -16.31 -8.49 -7.20
C GLU A 3 -16.43 -8.07 -5.73
N GLU A 4 -17.47 -8.54 -5.04
CA GLU A 4 -17.67 -8.29 -3.60
C GLU A 4 -16.59 -8.97 -2.76
N GLU A 5 -16.25 -10.23 -3.06
CA GLU A 5 -15.16 -10.95 -2.38
C GLU A 5 -13.79 -10.29 -2.61
N LEU A 6 -13.57 -9.73 -3.80
CA LEU A 6 -12.34 -8.98 -4.12
C LEU A 6 -12.27 -7.65 -3.35
N ALA A 7 -13.39 -6.95 -3.22
CA ALA A 7 -13.46 -5.71 -2.43
C ALA A 7 -13.16 -5.99 -0.95
N VAL A 8 -13.78 -7.03 -0.37
CA VAL A 8 -13.49 -7.46 1.01
C VAL A 8 -12.02 -7.83 1.17
N TRP A 9 -11.46 -8.61 0.24
CA TRP A 9 -10.04 -8.97 0.29
C TRP A 9 -9.11 -7.76 0.21
N ALA A 10 -9.41 -6.77 -0.64
CA ALA A 10 -8.64 -5.53 -0.73
C ALA A 10 -8.67 -4.72 0.57
N ASP A 11 -9.85 -4.60 1.20
CA ASP A 11 -10.03 -3.92 2.49
C ASP A 11 -9.26 -4.64 3.60
N GLU A 12 -9.32 -5.97 3.64
CA GLU A 12 -8.53 -6.80 4.57
C GLU A 12 -7.03 -6.56 4.41
N LYS A 13 -6.54 -6.40 3.18
CA LYS A 13 -5.11 -6.12 2.91
C LYS A 13 -4.70 -4.72 3.32
N LEU A 14 -5.54 -3.72 3.10
CA LEU A 14 -5.31 -2.38 3.63
C LEU A 14 -5.27 -2.39 5.16
N GLN A 15 -6.24 -3.07 5.80
CA GLN A 15 -6.28 -3.19 7.26
C GLN A 15 -5.03 -3.89 7.79
N GLN A 16 -4.60 -5.00 7.17
CA GLN A 16 -3.38 -5.69 7.56
C GLN A 16 -2.15 -4.78 7.51
N TRP A 17 -2.00 -3.97 6.44
CA TRP A 17 -0.90 -3.02 6.34
C TRP A 17 -0.96 -1.95 7.45
N MET A 18 -2.16 -1.47 7.78
CA MET A 18 -2.36 -0.51 8.88
C MET A 18 -2.06 -1.12 10.24
N ASP A 19 -2.46 -2.37 10.48
CA ASP A 19 -2.17 -3.09 11.72
C ASP A 19 -0.67 -3.33 11.88
N ASP A 20 0.02 -3.78 10.82
CA ASP A 20 1.47 -3.96 10.81
C ASP A 20 2.23 -2.63 11.00
N THR A 21 1.61 -1.52 10.61
CA THR A 21 2.15 -0.17 10.82
C THR A 21 1.91 0.28 12.25
N ASN A 22 0.71 0.12 12.81
CA ASN A 22 0.43 0.44 14.20
C ASN A 22 1.30 -0.38 15.17
N GLU A 23 1.44 -1.69 14.94
CA GLU A 23 2.29 -2.56 15.78
C GLU A 23 3.76 -2.15 15.69
N GLY A 24 4.28 -1.91 14.49
CA GLY A 24 5.69 -1.52 14.30
C GLY A 24 6.03 -0.13 14.84
N TRP A 25 5.03 0.72 15.07
CA TRP A 25 5.20 2.11 15.49
C TRP A 25 4.48 2.43 16.82
N GLU A 26 4.07 1.44 17.61
CA GLU A 26 3.27 1.61 18.84
C GLU A 26 3.86 2.64 19.82
N ASP A 27 5.19 2.72 19.90
CA ASP A 27 5.91 3.63 20.81
C ASP A 27 5.96 5.10 20.32
N VAL A 28 5.58 5.36 19.07
CA VAL A 28 5.90 6.62 18.35
C VAL A 28 4.76 7.18 17.51
N ALA A 29 3.82 6.34 17.09
CA ALA A 29 2.58 6.72 16.42
C ALA A 29 1.40 5.99 17.06
N MET A 30 0.34 6.73 17.39
CA MET A 30 -0.89 6.19 17.96
C MET A 30 -2.09 6.54 17.08
N ASP A 31 -3.12 5.70 17.16
CA ASP A 31 -4.46 5.91 16.59
C ASP A 31 -4.50 6.07 15.05
N ILE A 32 -3.76 5.25 14.30
CA ILE A 32 -3.86 5.22 12.83
C ILE A 32 -5.07 4.35 12.45
N HIS A 33 -6.17 4.97 12.04
CA HIS A 33 -7.40 4.28 11.63
C HIS A 33 -7.65 4.30 10.12
N GLN A 34 -6.99 5.22 9.42
CA GLN A 34 -6.99 5.36 7.97
C GLN A 34 -5.63 5.91 7.52
N PRO A 35 -5.25 5.75 6.24
CA PRO A 35 -3.92 6.15 5.76
C PRO A 35 -3.57 7.60 6.10
N SER A 36 -4.51 8.54 5.94
CA SER A 36 -4.28 9.98 6.21
C SER A 36 -3.90 10.30 7.65
N ASP A 37 -4.25 9.44 8.62
CA ASP A 37 -3.86 9.65 10.03
C ASP A 37 -2.33 9.55 10.19
N PHE A 38 -1.65 8.82 9.29
CA PHE A 38 -0.19 8.71 9.28
C PHE A 38 0.50 10.06 9.05
N LEU A 39 -0.12 10.98 8.30
CA LEU A 39 0.42 12.32 8.03
C LEU A 39 0.56 13.18 9.29
N LYS A 40 -0.17 12.87 10.37
CA LYS A 40 0.01 13.53 11.68
C LYS A 40 1.39 13.26 12.27
N TRP A 41 1.91 12.06 12.03
CA TRP A 41 3.17 11.58 12.60
C TRP A 41 4.32 11.70 11.59
N TYR A 42 4.04 11.46 10.31
CA TYR A 42 4.97 11.55 9.19
C TYR A 42 4.35 12.35 8.05
N PRO A 43 4.43 13.69 8.09
CA PRO A 43 3.78 14.57 7.10
C PRO A 43 4.27 14.38 5.66
N THR A 44 5.41 13.71 5.49
CA THR A 44 6.09 13.49 4.22
C THR A 44 5.91 12.07 3.70
N ASP A 45 5.24 11.17 4.43
CA ASP A 45 5.11 9.78 4.01
C ASP A 45 4.01 9.61 2.96
N PRO A 46 4.32 9.03 1.78
CA PRO A 46 3.37 8.93 0.69
C PRO A 46 2.21 7.96 0.95
N HIS A 47 2.33 7.02 1.88
CA HIS A 47 1.20 6.14 2.26
C HIS A 47 0.07 6.95 2.89
N GLY A 48 0.38 8.10 3.51
CA GLY A 48 -0.63 9.00 4.05
C GLY A 48 -1.57 9.59 3.01
N HIS A 49 -1.21 9.51 1.73
CA HIS A 49 -2.00 10.01 0.61
C HIS A 49 -2.80 8.91 -0.12
N ILE A 50 -2.85 7.69 0.42
CA ILE A 50 -3.70 6.61 -0.12
C ILE A 50 -5.16 6.99 0.04
N VAL A 51 -5.89 7.05 -1.08
CA VAL A 51 -7.33 7.31 -1.12
C VAL A 51 -8.16 6.05 -1.32
N SER A 52 -7.61 5.02 -1.98
CA SER A 52 -8.30 3.74 -2.13
C SER A 52 -7.35 2.59 -2.42
N VAL A 53 -7.78 1.39 -2.05
CA VAL A 53 -7.18 0.12 -2.45
C VAL A 53 -8.29 -0.75 -3.06
N ALA A 54 -8.02 -1.35 -4.21
CA ALA A 54 -8.95 -2.22 -4.90
C ALA A 54 -8.24 -3.47 -5.43
N ALA A 55 -8.98 -4.55 -5.62
CA ALA A 55 -8.45 -5.78 -6.20
C ALA A 55 -9.12 -6.08 -7.55
N PRO A 56 -8.47 -5.82 -8.69
CA PRO A 56 -9.02 -6.18 -10.00
C PRO A 56 -9.06 -7.70 -10.21
N ALA A 57 -8.19 -8.44 -9.53
CA ALA A 57 -8.13 -9.89 -9.51
C ALA A 57 -7.52 -10.36 -8.18
N TYR A 58 -7.76 -11.62 -7.81
CA TYR A 58 -7.10 -12.18 -6.64
C TYR A 58 -5.59 -12.24 -6.88
N GLY A 59 -4.82 -11.76 -5.91
CA GLY A 59 -3.36 -11.62 -6.03
C GLY A 59 -2.91 -10.30 -6.66
N GLU A 60 -3.82 -9.41 -7.03
CA GLU A 60 -3.51 -8.09 -7.56
C GLU A 60 -4.15 -6.99 -6.70
N LEU A 61 -3.38 -5.98 -6.32
CA LEU A 61 -3.89 -4.76 -5.69
C LEU A 61 -3.61 -3.54 -6.57
N VAL A 62 -4.56 -2.60 -6.56
CA VAL A 62 -4.44 -1.27 -7.13
C VAL A 62 -4.59 -0.26 -6.01
N ILE A 63 -3.54 0.51 -5.76
CA ILE A 63 -3.49 1.57 -4.76
C ILE A 63 -3.56 2.91 -5.49
N THR A 64 -4.52 3.74 -5.10
CA THR A 64 -4.67 5.09 -5.66
C THR A 64 -4.19 6.10 -4.63
N LEU A 65 -3.29 7.01 -5.04
CA LEU A 65 -2.86 8.15 -4.25
C LEU A 65 -3.53 9.43 -4.76
N GLU A 66 -3.91 10.33 -3.85
CA GLU A 66 -4.21 11.71 -4.25
C GLU A 66 -2.93 12.42 -4.75
N PRO A 67 -3.03 13.45 -5.60
CA PRO A 67 -1.89 14.30 -5.89
C PRO A 67 -1.50 15.12 -4.66
N TYR A 68 -0.24 15.05 -4.25
CA TYR A 68 0.31 15.85 -3.16
C TYR A 68 1.66 16.47 -3.57
N LYS A 69 2.25 17.23 -2.65
CA LYS A 69 3.58 17.80 -2.87
C LYS A 69 4.63 16.72 -2.70
N TRP A 70 5.14 16.21 -3.82
CA TRP A 70 6.21 15.21 -3.85
C TRP A 70 7.44 15.69 -3.08
N GLU A 71 7.97 14.80 -2.24
CA GLU A 71 9.18 15.09 -1.45
C GLU A 71 10.45 14.78 -2.24
N SER A 72 10.45 13.69 -3.02
CA SER A 72 11.51 13.38 -4.00
C SER A 72 10.99 13.56 -5.43
N SER A 73 10.17 12.60 -5.87
CA SER A 73 9.54 12.62 -7.19
C SER A 73 8.31 11.71 -7.18
N PRO A 74 7.35 11.93 -8.10
CA PRO A 74 6.20 11.04 -8.23
C PRO A 74 6.59 9.57 -8.40
N THR A 75 7.66 9.31 -9.13
CA THR A 75 8.08 7.93 -9.42
C THR A 75 8.69 7.27 -8.19
N ASP A 76 9.52 7.98 -7.43
CA ASP A 76 10.16 7.40 -6.24
C ASP A 76 9.14 7.11 -5.14
N ASP A 77 8.20 8.04 -4.92
CA ASP A 77 7.20 7.88 -3.88
C ASP A 77 6.23 6.73 -4.21
N LEU A 78 5.78 6.63 -5.47
CA LEU A 78 4.95 5.51 -5.92
C LEU A 78 5.71 4.18 -5.85
N ALA A 79 7.01 4.18 -6.15
CA ALA A 79 7.86 3.00 -6.01
C ALA A 79 8.02 2.56 -4.55
N TYR A 80 8.17 3.52 -3.66
CA TYR A 80 8.24 3.29 -2.22
C TYR A 80 6.94 2.68 -1.69
N VAL A 81 5.78 3.28 -2.00
CA VAL A 81 4.47 2.73 -1.60
C VAL A 81 4.30 1.31 -2.11
N GLY A 82 4.47 1.10 -3.42
CA GLY A 82 4.22 -0.21 -4.03
C GLY A 82 5.14 -1.30 -3.49
N SER A 83 6.42 -0.98 -3.32
CA SER A 83 7.42 -1.94 -2.83
C SER A 83 7.27 -2.23 -1.34
N ASN A 84 7.00 -1.21 -0.52
CA ASN A 84 6.81 -1.38 0.92
C ASN A 84 5.54 -2.19 1.22
N THR A 85 4.43 -1.88 0.53
CA THR A 85 3.20 -2.66 0.67
C THR A 85 3.39 -4.10 0.19
N MET A 86 4.12 -4.32 -0.92
CA MET A 86 4.42 -5.68 -1.41
C MET A 86 5.21 -6.48 -0.37
N LEU A 87 6.21 -5.87 0.26
CA LEU A 87 7.00 -6.51 1.30
C LEU A 87 6.14 -6.88 2.51
N ARG A 88 5.42 -5.92 3.09
CA ARG A 88 4.63 -6.13 4.32
C ARG A 88 3.50 -7.13 4.10
N ILE A 89 2.72 -6.97 3.03
CA ILE A 89 1.56 -7.82 2.78
C ILE A 89 2.00 -9.16 2.21
N GLY A 90 2.99 -9.17 1.31
CA GLY A 90 3.42 -10.37 0.61
C GLY A 90 3.99 -11.45 1.52
N GLU A 91 4.59 -11.10 2.66
CA GLU A 91 5.03 -12.09 3.65
C GLU A 91 3.88 -12.96 4.17
N ARG A 92 2.69 -12.38 4.37
CA ARG A 92 1.51 -13.09 4.89
C ARG A 92 0.53 -13.52 3.79
N GLU A 93 0.63 -12.94 2.59
CA GLU A 93 -0.17 -13.28 1.42
C GLU A 93 0.73 -13.83 0.31
N PRO A 94 0.97 -15.16 0.27
CA PRO A 94 1.85 -15.77 -0.70
C PRO A 94 1.31 -15.67 -2.14
N ASN A 95 0.01 -15.48 -2.30
CA ASN A 95 -0.63 -15.32 -3.62
C ASN A 95 -0.65 -13.85 -4.08
N LEU A 96 -0.10 -12.91 -3.32
CA LEU A 96 0.05 -11.53 -3.77
C LEU A 96 1.18 -11.47 -4.80
N GLU A 97 0.80 -11.23 -6.05
CA GLU A 97 1.69 -11.24 -7.21
C GLU A 97 2.05 -9.83 -7.66
N ARG A 98 1.11 -8.89 -7.53
CA ARG A 98 1.24 -7.56 -8.12
C ARG A 98 0.57 -6.47 -7.29
N ILE A 99 1.27 -5.34 -7.13
CA ILE A 99 0.70 -4.08 -6.68
C ILE A 99 0.92 -3.03 -7.76
N THR A 100 -0.15 -2.38 -8.21
CA THR A 100 -0.09 -1.19 -9.06
C THR A 100 -0.42 0.02 -8.21
N VAL A 101 0.48 1.00 -8.15
CA VAL A 101 0.22 2.30 -7.50
C VAL A 101 0.03 3.34 -8.58
N LEU A 102 -1.00 4.18 -8.49
CA LEU A 102 -1.27 5.24 -9.45
C LEU A 102 -1.78 6.51 -8.76
N THR A 103 -1.55 7.66 -9.40
CA THR A 103 -2.16 8.92 -8.96
C THR A 103 -3.59 9.01 -9.46
N GLN A 104 -4.48 9.61 -8.66
CA GLN A 104 -5.90 9.76 -9.01
C GLN A 104 -6.10 10.54 -10.32
N ASP A 105 -5.17 11.42 -10.68
CA ASP A 105 -5.17 12.15 -11.96
C ASP A 105 -4.61 11.33 -13.15
N GLY A 106 -4.17 10.09 -12.90
CA GLY A 106 -3.66 9.15 -13.89
C GLY A 106 -2.30 9.49 -14.48
N LYS A 107 -1.60 10.53 -13.99
CA LYS A 107 -0.34 10.99 -14.58
C LYS A 107 0.85 10.10 -14.26
N HIS A 108 0.83 9.45 -13.11
CA HIS A 108 1.94 8.62 -12.65
C HIS A 108 1.43 7.25 -12.21
N SER A 109 2.24 6.23 -12.47
CA SER A 109 1.98 4.86 -12.05
C SER A 109 3.28 4.11 -11.81
N TYR A 110 3.26 3.19 -10.86
CA TYR A 110 4.32 2.24 -10.58
C TYR A 110 3.75 0.84 -10.41
N VAL A 111 4.53 -0.18 -10.75
CA VAL A 111 4.14 -1.59 -10.56
C VAL A 111 5.23 -2.30 -9.77
N ALA A 112 4.87 -2.80 -8.59
CA ALA A 112 5.66 -3.75 -7.82
C ALA A 112 5.17 -5.16 -8.13
N THR A 113 6.10 -6.09 -8.33
CA THR A 113 5.78 -7.52 -8.52
C THR A 113 6.49 -8.37 -7.48
N ARG A 114 5.88 -9.52 -7.15
CA ARG A 114 6.45 -10.44 -6.16
C ARG A 114 7.84 -10.94 -6.55
N ALA A 115 8.12 -11.06 -7.85
CA ALA A 115 9.42 -11.45 -8.37
C ALA A 115 10.56 -10.48 -7.97
N GLN A 116 10.25 -9.21 -7.66
CA GLN A 116 11.22 -8.24 -7.16
C GLN A 116 11.50 -8.40 -5.66
N TRP A 117 10.59 -9.06 -4.94
CA TRP A 117 10.60 -9.23 -3.49
C TRP A 117 10.27 -10.68 -3.14
N PRO A 118 11.13 -11.65 -3.52
CA PRO A 118 10.90 -13.05 -3.19
C PRO A 118 10.81 -13.22 -1.67
N PRO A 119 10.05 -14.22 -1.17
CA PRO A 119 10.04 -14.53 0.26
C PRO A 119 11.48 -14.67 0.77
N MET A 120 11.77 -14.11 1.93
CA MET A 120 13.05 -14.35 2.60
C MET A 120 13.16 -15.86 2.85
N GLU A 121 14.14 -16.52 2.24
CA GLU A 121 14.44 -17.91 2.56
C GLU A 121 14.84 -17.98 4.04
N GLY A 122 14.07 -18.74 4.83
CA GLY A 122 14.36 -19.03 6.23
C GLY A 122 15.39 -20.13 6.41
#